data_AF-A0AA44MP37-F1
#
_entry.id   AF-A0AA44MP37-F1
#
_cell.length_a   1.000
_cell.length_b   1.000
_cell.length_c   1.000
_cell.angle_alpha   90.00
_cell.angle_beta   90.00
_cell.angle_gamma   90.00
#
_symmetry.space_group_name_H-M   'P 1'
#
loop_
_entity.id
_entity.type
_entity.pdbx_description
1 polymer ?
#
loop_
_entity_poly.entity_id
_entity_poly.type
_entity_poly.pdbx_seq_one_letter_code
_entity_poly.pdbx_strand_id
1 'polypeptide(L)'
;TGVVLGFRFRQGLIPSLMWISVPVILGIAIAAMVTTVALYTAQTVVVEGVELVQAIAIFFSTGLVPLNSYPGWIQPFVAHQPVSYALAAMRGFA
;
A
#
# COMPACT_ATOMS: atom_id res chain seq x y z
N THR A 1 -3.53 -18.76 -13.09
CA THR A 1 -4.89 -18.17 -13.00
C THR A 1 -4.95 -16.68 -13.35
N GLY A 2 -3.89 -15.87 -13.22
CA GLY A 2 -3.90 -14.46 -13.71
C GLY A 2 -3.96 -14.31 -15.24
N VAL A 3 -3.31 -15.20 -16.00
CA VAL A 3 -3.33 -15.20 -17.48
C VAL A 3 -4.73 -15.50 -18.04
N VAL A 4 -5.54 -16.28 -17.31
CA VAL A 4 -6.91 -16.66 -17.72
C VAL A 4 -7.91 -15.52 -17.50
N LEU A 5 -7.61 -14.59 -16.58
CA LEU A 5 -8.44 -13.42 -16.26
C LEU A 5 -8.16 -12.21 -17.16
N GLY A 6 -7.29 -12.33 -18.16
CA GLY A 6 -6.97 -11.24 -19.09
C GLY A 6 -5.89 -10.28 -18.60
N PHE A 7 -5.10 -10.63 -17.57
CA PHE A 7 -3.82 -9.95 -17.28
C PHE A 7 -2.87 -10.19 -18.45
N ARG A 8 -2.94 -9.32 -19.46
CA ARG A 8 -1.95 -9.23 -20.52
C ARG A 8 -0.84 -8.35 -19.97
N PHE A 9 0.13 -8.94 -19.28
CA PHE A 9 1.40 -8.26 -19.01
C PHE A 9 2.06 -7.96 -20.36
N ARG A 10 1.65 -6.85 -20.99
CA ARG A 10 2.09 -6.48 -22.35
C ARG A 10 3.58 -6.16 -22.38
N GLN A 11 4.20 -5.94 -21.22
CA GLN A 11 5.59 -5.53 -21.07
C GLN A 11 6.57 -6.67 -20.68
N GLY A 12 6.10 -7.93 -20.58
CA GLY A 12 6.97 -9.10 -20.33
C GLY A 12 7.09 -9.53 -18.87
N LEU A 13 7.95 -10.52 -18.59
CA LEU A 13 8.06 -11.19 -17.27
C LEU A 13 8.63 -10.29 -16.16
N ILE A 14 9.57 -9.40 -16.52
CA ILE A 14 10.27 -8.53 -15.56
C ILE A 14 9.32 -7.50 -14.92
N PRO A 15 8.50 -6.75 -15.69
CA PRO A 15 7.50 -5.84 -15.12
C PRO A 15 6.47 -6.55 -14.24
N SER A 16 6.05 -7.78 -14.57
CA SER A 16 5.17 -8.57 -13.71
C SER A 16 5.78 -8.87 -12.34
N LEU A 17 7.07 -9.23 -12.31
CA LEU A 17 7.79 -9.47 -11.06
C LEU A 17 7.93 -8.18 -10.26
N MET A 18 8.24 -7.05 -10.92
CA MET A 18 8.31 -5.75 -10.26
C MET A 18 6.96 -5.35 -9.66
N TRP A 19 5.87 -5.54 -10.40
CA TRP A 19 4.51 -5.28 -9.92
C TRP A 19 4.16 -6.04 -8.64
N ILE A 20 4.55 -7.32 -8.54
CA ILE A 20 4.33 -8.16 -7.35
C ILE A 20 5.28 -7.77 -6.21
N SER A 21 6.52 -7.41 -6.53
CA SER A 21 7.52 -7.08 -5.51
C SER A 21 7.17 -5.82 -4.70
N VAL A 22 6.52 -4.83 -5.32
CA VAL A 22 6.15 -3.56 -4.67
C VAL A 22 5.27 -3.76 -3.43
N PRO A 23 4.09 -4.42 -3.50
CA PRO A 23 3.25 -4.64 -2.32
C PRO A 23 3.92 -5.59 -1.30
N VAL A 24 4.75 -6.53 -1.75
CA VAL A 24 5.48 -7.44 -0.84
C VAL A 24 6.50 -6.67 0.00
N ILE A 25 7.31 -5.81 -0.62
CA ILE A 25 8.30 -4.98 0.07
C ILE A 25 7.60 -4.02 1.03
N LEU A 26 6.50 -3.39 0.60
CA LEU A 26 5.71 -2.51 1.45
C LEU A 26 5.16 -3.27 2.68
N GLY A 27 4.58 -4.45 2.47
CA GLY A 27 4.06 -5.29 3.55
C GLY A 27 5.14 -5.69 4.56
N ILE A 28 6.33 -6.07 4.08
CA ILE A 28 7.48 -6.40 4.94
C ILE A 28 7.93 -5.17 5.73
N ALA A 29 8.05 -4.00 5.10
CA ALA A 29 8.47 -2.78 5.78
C ALA A 29 7.51 -2.39 6.91
N ILE A 30 6.21 -2.50 6.65
CA ILE A 30 5.16 -2.26 7.64
C ILE A 30 5.21 -3.31 8.77
N ALA A 31 5.32 -4.60 8.44
CA ALA A 31 5.40 -5.66 9.44
C ALA A 31 6.63 -5.49 10.36
N ALA A 32 7.78 -5.10 9.78
CA ALA A 32 8.99 -4.80 10.54
C ALA A 32 8.80 -3.57 11.46
N MET A 33 8.09 -2.54 10.99
CA MET A 33 7.74 -1.36 11.81
C MET A 33 6.83 -1.76 12.98
N VAL A 34 5.75 -2.50 12.73
CA VAL A 34 4.83 -3.00 13.78
C VAL A 34 5.58 -3.87 14.79
N THR A 35 6.42 -4.79 14.30
CA THR A 35 7.23 -5.65 15.16
C THR A 35 8.18 -4.85 16.03
N THR A 36 8.82 -3.82 15.46
CA THR A 36 9.68 -2.90 16.22
C THR A 36 8.88 -2.18 17.30
N VAL A 37 7.71 -1.62 16.96
CA VAL A 37 6.85 -0.95 17.95
C VAL A 37 6.44 -1.92 19.06
N ALA A 38 6.08 -3.16 18.72
CA ALA A 38 5.69 -4.19 19.67
C ALA A 38 6.84 -4.61 20.61
N LEU A 39 8.08 -4.65 20.10
CA LEU A 39 9.25 -4.98 20.90
C LEU A 39 9.65 -3.84 21.86
N TYR A 40 9.50 -2.58 21.44
CA TYR A 40 9.88 -1.42 22.24
C TYR A 40 8.78 -0.91 23.16
N THR A 41 7.51 -1.26 22.90
CA THR A 41 6.36 -0.78 23.66
C THR A 41 5.68 -1.93 24.38
N ALA A 42 5.77 -1.96 25.72
CA ALA A 42 5.07 -2.95 26.55
C ALA A 42 3.54 -2.74 26.62
N GLN A 43 2.99 -1.81 25.83
CA GLN A 43 1.57 -1.46 25.82
C GLN A 43 0.90 -1.97 24.54
N THR A 44 0.00 -2.92 24.69
CA THR A 44 -0.81 -3.49 23.59
C THR A 44 -1.62 -2.43 22.84
N VAL A 45 -2.07 -1.39 23.55
CA VAL A 45 -2.83 -0.26 22.97
C VAL A 45 -2.07 0.44 21.83
N VAL A 46 -0.74 0.54 21.93
CA VAL A 46 0.06 1.21 20.90
C VAL A 46 0.15 0.34 19.64
N VAL A 47 0.26 -0.98 19.81
CA VAL A 47 0.28 -1.94 18.69
C VAL A 47 -1.06 -1.91 17.95
N GLU A 48 -2.16 -1.95 18.68
CA GLU A 48 -3.52 -1.88 18.11
C GLU A 48 -3.79 -0.55 17.41
N GLY A 49 -3.29 0.56 17.97
CA GLY A 49 -3.34 1.88 17.33
C GLY A 49 -2.62 1.91 15.97
N VAL A 50 -1.46 1.25 15.86
CA VAL A 50 -0.72 1.15 14.59
C VAL A 50 -1.52 0.36 13.55
N GLU A 51 -2.19 -0.73 13.95
CA GLU A 51 -3.06 -1.49 13.05
C GLU A 51 -4.22 -0.64 12.51
N LEU A 52 -4.87 0.13 13.39
CA LEU A 52 -5.98 1.00 13.01
C LEU A 52 -5.54 2.11 12.05
N VAL A 53 -4.38 2.73 12.29
CA VAL A 53 -3.78 3.70 11.37
C VAL A 53 -3.50 3.06 10.01
N GLN A 54 -3.01 1.82 9.99
CA GLN A 54 -2.75 1.09 8.76
C GLN A 54 -4.03 0.81 7.97
N ALA A 55 -5.08 0.36 8.65
CA ALA A 55 -6.38 0.10 8.03
C ALA A 55 -6.94 1.38 7.39
N ILE A 56 -6.87 2.51 8.11
CA ILE A 56 -7.25 3.82 7.57
C ILE A 56 -6.41 4.17 6.34
N ALA A 57 -5.09 3.99 6.38
CA ALA A 57 -4.22 4.28 5.23
C ALA A 57 -4.61 3.49 3.97
N ILE A 58 -5.00 2.22 4.13
CA ILE A 58 -5.48 1.38 3.02
C ILE A 58 -6.83 1.90 2.49
N PHE A 59 -7.78 2.18 3.39
CA PHE A 59 -9.12 2.70 3.03
C PHE A 59 -9.04 4.05 2.31
N PHE A 60 -8.16 4.92 2.78
CA PHE A 60 -7.91 6.24 2.22
C PHE A 60 -6.79 6.22 1.18
N SER A 61 -6.62 5.13 0.44
CA SER A 61 -5.62 5.06 -0.64
C SER A 61 -6.22 5.39 -2.00
N THR A 62 -5.38 5.86 -2.92
CA THR A 62 -5.78 6.10 -4.33
C THR A 62 -6.19 4.82 -5.07
N GLY A 63 -6.06 3.65 -4.44
CA GLY A 63 -6.39 2.35 -5.02
C GLY A 63 -7.89 2.05 -4.97
N LEU A 64 -8.57 2.54 -3.93
CA LEU A 64 -10.01 2.32 -3.72
C LEU A 64 -10.85 3.49 -4.23
N VAL A 65 -10.39 4.73 -3.99
CA VAL A 65 -11.12 5.94 -4.40
C VAL A 65 -10.18 6.88 -5.18
N PRO A 66 -10.60 7.40 -6.33
CA PRO A 66 -9.85 8.41 -7.07
C PRO A 66 -9.56 9.67 -6.23
N LEU A 67 -8.35 10.24 -6.36
CA LEU A 67 -7.92 11.44 -5.63
C LEU A 67 -8.89 12.62 -5.76
N ASN A 68 -9.48 12.81 -6.94
CA ASN A 68 -10.42 13.89 -7.23
C ASN A 68 -11.77 13.77 -6.50
N SER A 69 -12.10 12.59 -5.97
CA SER A 69 -13.31 12.38 -5.17
C SER A 69 -13.13 12.76 -3.70
N TYR A 70 -11.90 13.03 -3.25
CA TYR A 70 -11.63 13.47 -1.89
C TYR A 70 -11.77 14.99 -1.76
N PRO A 71 -12.22 15.50 -0.60
CA PRO A 71 -12.17 16.93 -0.29
C PRO A 71 -10.75 17.49 -0.42
N GLY A 72 -10.59 18.70 -0.98
CA GLY A 72 -9.26 19.28 -1.28
C GLY A 72 -8.30 19.39 -0.08
N TRP A 73 -8.83 19.45 1.14
CA TRP A 73 -8.03 19.50 2.36
C TRP A 73 -7.37 18.16 2.73
N ILE A 74 -7.95 17.01 2.36
CA ILE A 74 -7.39 15.68 2.66
C ILE A 74 -6.60 15.08 1.49
N GLN A 75 -6.84 15.58 0.27
CA GLN A 75 -6.12 15.18 -0.95
C GLN A 75 -4.59 15.12 -0.79
N PRO A 76 -3.89 16.11 -0.20
CA PRO A 76 -2.43 16.03 -0.09
C PRO A 76 -1.98 14.88 0.82
N PHE A 77 -2.71 14.60 1.91
CA PHE A 77 -2.39 13.49 2.79
C PHE A 77 -2.61 12.14 2.11
N VAL A 78 -3.73 12.01 1.40
CA VAL A 78 -4.05 10.80 0.62
C VAL A 78 -3.04 10.58 -0.51
N ALA A 79 -2.55 11.64 -1.15
CA ALA A 79 -1.58 11.57 -2.23
C ALA A 79 -0.17 11.18 -1.76
N HIS A 80 0.26 11.67 -0.59
CA HIS A 80 1.64 11.55 -0.11
C HIS A 80 1.86 10.46 0.94
N GLN A 81 1.02 9.42 0.98
CA GLN A 81 1.21 8.27 1.86
C GLN A 81 1.90 7.08 1.15
N PRO A 82 2.59 6.18 1.89
CA PRO A 82 3.35 5.07 1.32
C PRO A 82 2.51 4.16 0.40
N VAL A 83 1.25 3.89 0.80
CA VAL A 83 0.32 3.05 0.03
C VAL A 83 0.01 3.66 -1.34
N SER A 84 -0.18 4.98 -1.40
CA SER A 84 -0.45 5.69 -2.65
C SER A 84 0.74 5.70 -3.59
N TYR A 85 1.96 5.84 -3.08
CA TYR A 85 3.18 5.71 -3.87
C TYR A 85 3.40 4.29 -4.39
N ALA A 86 3.14 3.27 -3.56
CA ALA A 86 3.22 1.87 -3.98
C ALA A 86 2.23 1.58 -5.12
N LEU A 87 0.99 2.07 -5.02
CA LEU A 87 -0.01 1.94 -6.08
C LEU A 87 0.38 2.68 -7.35
N ALA A 88 0.97 3.87 -7.25
CA ALA A 88 1.48 4.60 -8.40
C ALA A 88 2.59 3.81 -9.12
N ALA A 89 3.51 3.20 -8.37
CA ALA A 89 4.56 2.34 -8.92
C ALA A 89 3.97 1.09 -9.59
N MET A 90 3.03 0.39 -8.93
CA MET A 90 2.33 -0.76 -9.51
C MET A 90 1.61 -0.39 -10.81
N ARG A 91 0.93 0.76 -10.87
CA ARG A 91 0.30 1.26 -12.11
C ARG A 91 1.31 1.54 -13.22
N GLY A 92 2.54 1.94 -12.87
CA GLY A 92 3.61 2.15 -13.85
C GLY A 92 4.18 0.86 -14.44
N PHE A 93 4.05 -0.27 -13.74
CA PHE A 93 4.55 -1.59 -14.17
C PHE A 93 3.49 -2.52 -14.76
N ALA A 94 2.21 -2.14 -14.73
CA ALA A 94 1.08 -2.90 -15.27
C ALA A 94 0.84 -2.60 -16.76
#